data_AF-A0AAV1W6I0-F1
#
_entry.id   AF-A0AAV1W6I0-F1
#
_cell.length_a   1.000
_cell.length_b   1.000
_cell.length_c   1.000
_cell.angle_alpha   90.00
_cell.angle_beta   90.00
_cell.angle_gamma   90.00
#
_symmetry.space_group_name_H-M   'P 1'
#
loop_
_entity.id
_entity.type
_entity.pdbx_description
1 polymer ?
#
loop_
_entity_poly.entity_id
_entity_poly.type
_entity_poly.pdbx_seq_one_letter_code
_entity_poly.pdbx_strand_id
1 'polypeptide(L)'
;MQAVKDKLQDMTALRKAKAEAKAQEKAEKENAREMMNNNPADKDIAKARMDIAHEVRRAKEAEAAMALHVAKAGERAEREIAKHSPYPDAGGVNMHGSNMHGSNMDGTNMHGSNMHGTNMHGKNMHGSNMHGSNMHGTNMHGTNMDGTNMHGTNMDGTNMHGVNMHGAPHDSHTRK
;
A
#
# COMPACT_ATOMS: atom_id res chain seq x y z
N MET A 1 6.36 10.07 -9.17
CA MET A 1 7.53 9.59 -8.40
C MET A 1 7.26 8.29 -7.61
N GLN A 2 6.05 8.05 -7.07
CA GLN A 2 5.75 6.83 -6.30
C GLN A 2 5.94 5.53 -7.11
N ALA A 3 5.39 5.44 -8.33
CA ALA A 3 5.56 4.27 -9.20
C ALA A 3 7.03 3.91 -9.54
N VAL A 4 7.96 4.86 -9.42
CA VAL A 4 9.40 4.59 -9.59
C VAL A 4 9.99 4.00 -8.31
N LYS A 5 9.54 4.45 -7.13
CA LYS A 5 9.93 3.90 -5.83
C LYS A 5 9.45 2.45 -5.67
N ASP A 6 8.19 2.17 -6.04
CA ASP A 6 7.61 0.83 -5.94
C ASP A 6 8.38 -0.16 -6.84
N LYS A 7 8.64 0.23 -8.11
CA LYS A 7 9.49 -0.55 -9.02
C LYS A 7 10.91 -0.78 -8.48
N LEU A 8 11.47 0.18 -7.77
CA LEU A 8 12.80 0.06 -7.18
C LEU A 8 12.81 -0.91 -5.98
N GLN A 9 11.75 -0.89 -5.16
CA GLN A 9 11.56 -1.83 -4.07
C GLN A 9 11.39 -3.26 -4.59
N ASP A 10 10.56 -3.47 -5.61
CA ASP A 10 10.37 -4.76 -6.29
C ASP A 10 11.68 -5.35 -6.82
N MET A 11 12.45 -4.52 -7.53
CA MET A 11 13.76 -4.91 -8.06
C MET A 11 14.73 -5.28 -6.93
N THR A 12 14.64 -4.60 -5.80
CA THR A 12 15.49 -4.87 -4.64
C THR A 12 15.10 -6.18 -3.97
N ALA A 13 13.81 -6.45 -3.80
CA ALA A 13 13.30 -7.71 -3.26
C ALA A 13 13.70 -8.90 -4.14
N LEU A 14 13.53 -8.79 -5.47
CA LEU A 14 13.92 -9.84 -6.40
C LEU A 14 15.44 -10.07 -6.42
N ARG A 15 16.24 -9.00 -6.36
CA ARG A 15 17.71 -9.10 -6.26
C ARG A 15 18.14 -9.79 -4.98
N LYS A 16 17.49 -9.48 -3.85
CA LYS A 16 17.76 -10.12 -2.57
C LYS A 16 17.45 -11.61 -2.62
N ALA A 17 16.27 -12.00 -3.10
CA ALA A 17 15.88 -13.41 -3.24
C ALA A 17 16.85 -14.19 -4.15
N LYS A 18 17.26 -13.61 -5.28
CA LYS A 18 18.28 -14.19 -6.18
C LYS A 18 19.63 -14.35 -5.50
N ALA A 19 20.06 -13.35 -4.72
CA ALA A 19 21.33 -13.41 -4.00
C ALA A 19 21.31 -14.51 -2.91
N GLU A 20 20.22 -14.64 -2.17
CA GLU A 20 20.03 -15.67 -1.15
C GLU A 20 20.01 -17.07 -1.75
N ALA A 21 19.28 -17.28 -2.85
CA ALA A 21 19.25 -18.57 -3.54
C ALA A 21 20.64 -18.97 -4.08
N LYS A 22 21.41 -18.00 -4.59
CA LYS A 22 22.78 -18.21 -5.06
C LYS A 22 23.77 -18.49 -3.92
N ALA A 23 23.58 -17.84 -2.77
CA ALA A 23 24.38 -18.11 -1.57
C ALA A 23 24.14 -19.52 -1.03
N GLN A 24 22.88 -19.96 -1.00
CA GLN A 24 22.51 -21.33 -0.61
C GLN A 24 23.08 -22.37 -1.57
N GLU A 25 22.97 -22.16 -2.90
CA GLU A 25 23.59 -23.06 -3.89
C GLU A 25 25.11 -23.15 -3.69
N LYS A 26 25.77 -22.02 -3.42
CA LYS A 26 27.22 -21.99 -3.18
C LYS A 26 27.60 -22.81 -1.94
N ALA A 27 26.87 -22.65 -0.83
CA ALA A 27 27.10 -23.41 0.39
C ALA A 27 26.90 -24.92 0.17
N GLU A 28 25.85 -25.32 -0.55
CA GLU A 28 25.57 -26.73 -0.85
C GLU A 28 26.65 -27.34 -1.75
N LYS A 29 27.15 -26.58 -2.74
CA LYS A 29 28.26 -26.99 -3.61
C LYS A 29 29.58 -27.14 -2.85
N GLU A 30 29.82 -26.30 -1.85
CA GLU A 30 31.00 -26.39 -0.99
C GLU A 30 30.96 -27.64 -0.10
N ASN A 31 29.81 -27.91 0.53
CA ASN A 31 29.56 -29.14 1.28
C ASN A 31 29.75 -30.40 0.40
N ALA A 32 29.21 -30.38 -0.83
CA ALA A 32 29.40 -31.48 -1.77
C ALA A 32 30.88 -31.68 -2.18
N ARG A 33 31.66 -30.60 -2.34
CA ARG A 33 33.11 -30.70 -2.60
C ARG A 33 33.87 -31.30 -1.42
N GLU A 34 33.49 -30.94 -0.20
CA GLU A 34 34.09 -31.48 1.02
C GLU A 34 33.83 -32.99 1.13
N MET A 35 32.63 -33.46 0.80
CA MET A 35 32.30 -34.88 0.70
C MET A 35 33.21 -35.62 -0.30
N MET A 36 33.44 -35.05 -1.49
CA MET A 36 34.34 -35.64 -2.49
C MET A 36 35.79 -35.76 -2.01
N ASN A 37 36.25 -34.80 -1.19
CA ASN A 37 37.62 -34.81 -0.65
C ASN A 37 37.80 -35.84 0.47
N ASN A 38 36.76 -36.08 1.27
CA ASN A 38 36.80 -37.00 2.40
C ASN A 38 36.67 -38.47 1.96
N ASN A 39 35.90 -38.75 0.92
CA ASN A 39 35.71 -40.12 0.41
C ASN A 39 35.48 -40.15 -1.11
N PRO A 40 36.40 -40.74 -1.90
CA PRO A 40 36.27 -40.85 -3.36
C PRO A 40 35.03 -41.61 -3.83
N ALA A 41 34.48 -42.52 -3.02
CA ALA A 41 33.26 -43.27 -3.33
C ALA A 41 32.00 -42.38 -3.33
N ASP A 42 32.04 -41.21 -2.68
CA ASP A 42 30.91 -40.29 -2.58
C ASP A 42 30.84 -39.30 -3.77
N LYS A 43 31.73 -39.42 -4.76
CA LYS A 43 31.78 -38.51 -5.93
C LYS A 43 30.47 -38.44 -6.70
N ASP A 44 29.81 -39.57 -6.92
CA ASP A 44 28.56 -39.61 -7.68
C ASP A 44 27.42 -38.96 -6.89
N ILE A 45 27.37 -39.19 -5.58
CA ILE A 45 26.41 -38.57 -4.65
C ILE A 45 26.64 -37.05 -4.59
N ALA A 46 27.89 -36.63 -4.47
CA ALA A 46 28.25 -35.22 -4.41
C ALA A 46 27.93 -34.50 -5.73
N LYS A 47 28.12 -35.14 -6.89
CA LYS A 47 27.73 -34.59 -8.19
C LYS A 47 26.22 -34.42 -8.28
N ALA A 48 25.45 -35.44 -7.89
CA ALA A 48 23.98 -35.36 -7.85
C ALA A 48 23.49 -34.23 -6.93
N ARG A 49 24.13 -34.03 -5.77
CA ARG A 49 23.83 -32.90 -4.87
C ARG A 49 24.07 -31.54 -5.52
N MET A 50 25.15 -31.38 -6.29
CA MET A 50 25.44 -30.12 -6.99
C MET A 50 24.40 -29.82 -8.07
N ASP A 51 23.95 -30.84 -8.80
CA ASP A 51 22.92 -30.71 -9.84
C ASP A 51 21.57 -30.33 -9.21
N ILE A 52 21.18 -31.02 -8.12
CA ILE A 52 19.97 -30.69 -7.35
C ILE A 52 20.05 -29.26 -6.79
N ALA A 53 21.18 -28.84 -6.23
CA ALA A 53 21.34 -27.48 -5.71
C ALA A 53 21.13 -26.42 -6.79
N HIS A 54 21.60 -26.67 -8.02
CA HIS A 54 21.39 -25.78 -9.15
C HIS A 54 19.91 -25.73 -9.58
N GLU A 55 19.22 -26.87 -9.61
CA GLU A 55 17.77 -26.93 -9.89
C GLU A 55 16.96 -26.20 -8.82
N VAL A 56 17.27 -26.43 -7.54
CA VAL A 56 16.63 -25.76 -6.40
C VAL A 56 16.80 -24.24 -6.49
N ARG A 57 18.00 -23.75 -6.86
CA ARG A 57 18.18 -22.31 -7.10
C ARG A 57 17.25 -21.80 -8.19
N ARG A 58 17.20 -22.47 -9.35
CA ARG A 58 16.33 -22.05 -10.46
C ARG A 58 14.86 -22.03 -10.06
N ALA A 59 14.41 -23.02 -9.29
CA ALA A 59 13.04 -23.08 -8.78
C ALA A 59 12.72 -21.89 -7.86
N LYS A 60 13.60 -21.59 -6.89
CA LYS A 60 13.44 -20.43 -5.99
C LYS A 60 13.42 -19.09 -6.73
N GLU A 61 14.27 -18.93 -7.74
CA GLU A 61 14.26 -17.72 -8.57
C GLU A 61 12.96 -17.57 -9.37
N ALA A 62 12.40 -18.67 -9.87
CA ALA A 62 11.13 -18.68 -10.60
C ALA A 62 9.95 -18.38 -9.67
N GLU A 63 9.92 -18.97 -8.48
CA GLU A 63 8.90 -18.70 -7.45
C GLU A 63 8.89 -17.23 -7.04
N ALA A 64 10.06 -16.64 -6.76
CA ALA A 64 10.17 -15.22 -6.44
C ALA A 64 9.68 -14.31 -7.59
N ALA A 65 9.92 -14.70 -8.83
CA ALA A 65 9.41 -13.98 -10.00
C ALA A 65 7.88 -14.11 -10.14
N MET A 66 7.33 -15.30 -9.93
CA MET A 66 5.88 -15.54 -9.95
C MET A 66 5.16 -14.77 -8.83
N ALA A 67 5.68 -14.81 -7.61
CA ALA A 67 5.10 -14.07 -6.49
C ALA A 67 5.01 -12.57 -6.79
N LEU A 68 6.06 -11.99 -7.38
CA LEU A 68 6.06 -10.60 -7.81
C LEU A 68 5.02 -10.34 -8.93
N HIS A 69 4.88 -11.25 -9.87
CA HIS A 69 3.87 -11.14 -10.93
C HIS A 69 2.44 -11.20 -10.39
N VAL A 70 2.16 -12.11 -9.46
CA VAL A 70 0.85 -12.26 -8.83
C VAL A 70 0.50 -11.02 -8.02
N ALA A 71 1.43 -10.50 -7.21
CA ALA A 71 1.23 -9.26 -6.47
C ALA A 71 0.86 -8.09 -7.40
N LYS A 72 1.58 -7.94 -8.52
CA LYS A 72 1.30 -6.90 -9.54
C LYS A 72 -0.03 -7.10 -10.25
N ALA A 73 -0.43 -8.34 -10.49
CA ALA A 73 -1.73 -8.65 -11.05
C ALA A 73 -2.85 -8.23 -10.08
N GLY A 74 -2.66 -8.48 -8.78
CA GLY A 74 -3.56 -8.01 -7.71
C GLY A 74 -3.70 -6.49 -7.69
N GLU A 75 -2.58 -5.75 -7.60
CA GLU A 75 -2.61 -4.28 -7.62
C GLU A 75 -3.25 -3.70 -8.88
N ARG A 76 -3.01 -4.34 -10.04
CA ARG A 76 -3.64 -3.92 -11.31
C ARG A 76 -5.14 -4.17 -11.28
N ALA A 77 -5.57 -5.32 -10.76
CA ALA A 77 -6.98 -5.64 -10.62
C ALA A 77 -7.68 -4.65 -9.68
N GLU A 78 -7.11 -4.37 -8.50
CA GLU A 78 -7.62 -3.37 -7.56
C GLU A 78 -7.73 -1.99 -8.20
N ARG A 79 -6.71 -1.56 -8.96
CA ARG A 79 -6.74 -0.28 -9.68
C ARG A 79 -7.82 -0.21 -10.75
N GLU A 80 -8.03 -1.27 -11.52
CA GLU A 80 -9.08 -1.31 -12.55
C GLU A 80 -10.48 -1.38 -11.93
N ILE A 81 -10.65 -2.12 -10.83
CA ILE A 81 -11.89 -2.18 -10.06
C ILE A 81 -12.21 -0.78 -9.49
N ALA A 82 -11.22 -0.08 -8.94
CA ALA A 82 -11.38 1.27 -8.39
C ALA A 82 -11.86 2.31 -9.43
N LYS A 83 -11.51 2.14 -10.71
CA LYS A 83 -12.00 3.03 -11.79
C LYS A 83 -13.48 2.86 -12.11
N HIS A 84 -14.05 1.70 -11.81
CA HIS A 84 -15.44 1.36 -12.10
C HIS A 84 -16.31 1.36 -10.85
N SER A 85 -15.73 1.63 -9.67
CA SER A 85 -16.50 1.87 -8.45
C SER A 85 -17.28 3.18 -8.59
N PRO A 86 -18.61 3.19 -8.30
CA PRO A 86 -19.41 4.41 -8.33
C PRO A 86 -18.93 5.48 -7.33
N TYR A 87 -18.06 5.10 -6.38
CA TYR A 87 -17.35 5.99 -5.47
C TYR A 87 -15.87 5.61 -5.49
N PRO A 88 -14.99 6.38 -6.16
CA PRO A 88 -13.57 6.07 -6.19
C PRO A 88 -12.99 6.19 -4.79
N ASP A 89 -12.25 5.17 -4.38
CA ASP A 89 -11.54 5.12 -3.11
C ASP A 89 -10.44 6.21 -3.12
N ALA A 90 -10.71 7.32 -2.44
CA ALA A 90 -9.77 8.42 -2.23
C ALA A 90 -8.95 8.23 -0.94
N GLY A 91 -8.84 6.99 -0.46
CA GLY A 91 -8.01 6.63 0.69
C GLY A 91 -6.56 7.04 0.48
N GLY A 92 -6.06 7.92 1.34
CA GLY A 92 -4.67 8.40 1.34
C GLY A 92 -4.32 9.45 0.27
N VAL A 93 -5.30 10.10 -0.37
CA VAL A 93 -5.02 11.15 -1.36
C VAL A 93 -4.49 12.42 -0.68
N ASN A 94 -3.38 12.97 -1.20
CA ASN A 94 -2.87 14.27 -0.81
C ASN A 94 -3.59 15.37 -1.61
N MET A 95 -4.46 16.11 -0.94
CA MET A 95 -5.31 17.17 -1.48
C MET A 95 -4.87 18.56 -1.01
N HIS A 96 -3.70 18.70 -0.37
CA HIS A 96 -3.20 19.95 0.21
C HIS A 96 -3.42 21.19 -0.69
N GLY A 97 -4.18 22.18 -0.18
CA GLY A 97 -4.42 23.45 -0.86
C GLY A 97 -5.29 23.39 -2.12
N SER A 98 -5.97 22.27 -2.39
CA SER A 98 -6.83 22.13 -3.57
C SER A 98 -8.13 22.93 -3.46
N ASN A 99 -8.57 23.50 -4.59
CA ASN A 99 -9.89 24.11 -4.75
C ASN A 99 -10.81 23.10 -5.44
N MET A 100 -11.86 22.66 -4.73
CA MET A 100 -12.72 21.57 -5.19
C MET A 100 -14.06 22.05 -5.73
N HIS A 101 -14.17 23.29 -6.19
CA HIS A 101 -15.41 23.85 -6.73
C HIS A 101 -16.05 22.92 -7.80
N GLY A 102 -17.34 22.56 -7.63
CA GLY A 102 -18.09 21.69 -8.55
C GLY A 102 -18.08 20.15 -8.31
N SER A 103 -17.19 19.58 -7.48
CA SER A 103 -17.23 18.14 -7.15
C SER A 103 -18.40 17.73 -6.23
N ASN A 104 -19.02 16.58 -6.50
CA ASN A 104 -19.89 15.84 -5.54
C ASN A 104 -19.03 14.85 -4.74
N MET A 105 -19.17 14.82 -3.41
CA MET A 105 -18.38 13.97 -2.51
C MET A 105 -19.25 13.03 -1.66
N ASP A 106 -20.54 12.93 -1.96
CA ASP A 106 -21.46 11.99 -1.30
C ASP A 106 -20.90 10.55 -1.37
N GLY A 107 -20.83 9.87 -0.22
CA GLY A 107 -20.36 8.49 -0.08
C GLY A 107 -18.87 8.25 -0.34
N THR A 108 -18.03 9.27 -0.38
CA THR A 108 -16.60 9.09 -0.74
C THR A 108 -15.77 8.49 0.40
N ASN A 109 -14.86 7.57 0.10
CA ASN A 109 -13.87 7.08 1.07
C ASN A 109 -12.60 7.93 1.00
N MET A 110 -12.33 8.69 2.04
CA MET A 110 -11.21 9.62 2.20
C MET A 110 -10.33 9.24 3.40
N HIS A 111 -10.36 7.97 3.81
CA HIS A 111 -9.58 7.44 4.92
C HIS A 111 -8.10 7.84 4.83
N GLY A 112 -7.55 8.48 5.87
CA GLY A 112 -6.13 8.86 5.95
C GLY A 112 -5.67 9.93 4.95
N SER A 113 -6.59 10.64 4.30
CA SER A 113 -6.26 11.70 3.33
C SER A 113 -5.62 12.95 4.00
N ASN A 114 -4.81 13.69 3.24
CA ASN A 114 -4.27 14.98 3.69
C ASN A 114 -4.96 16.13 2.95
N MET A 115 -5.81 16.86 3.66
CA MET A 115 -6.65 17.94 3.17
C MET A 115 -6.23 19.31 3.71
N HIS A 116 -5.02 19.43 4.24
CA HIS A 116 -4.53 20.68 4.82
C HIS A 116 -4.72 21.89 3.87
N GLY A 117 -5.39 22.94 4.37
CA GLY A 117 -5.62 24.18 3.62
C GLY A 117 -6.58 24.08 2.44
N THR A 118 -7.40 23.03 2.34
CA THR A 118 -8.35 22.87 1.22
C THR A 118 -9.56 23.78 1.34
N ASN A 119 -10.19 24.13 0.21
CA ASN A 119 -11.47 24.86 0.21
C ASN A 119 -12.62 23.92 -0.17
N MET A 120 -13.48 23.64 0.82
CA MET A 120 -14.66 22.79 0.74
C MET A 120 -15.97 23.56 0.92
N HIS A 121 -15.98 24.89 0.77
CA HIS A 121 -17.19 25.70 0.97
C HIS A 121 -18.41 25.14 0.20
N GLY A 122 -19.50 24.84 0.93
CA GLY A 122 -20.80 24.44 0.37
C GLY A 122 -20.89 23.01 -0.17
N LYS A 123 -19.99 22.09 0.22
CA LYS A 123 -19.94 20.71 -0.32
C LYS A 123 -20.88 19.73 0.36
N ASN A 124 -21.39 18.76 -0.40
CA ASN A 124 -22.09 17.59 0.13
C ASN A 124 -21.11 16.42 0.29
N MET A 125 -20.91 16.00 1.54
CA MET A 125 -20.06 14.88 1.95
C MET A 125 -20.87 13.82 2.71
N HIS A 126 -22.19 13.82 2.56
CA HIS A 126 -23.05 12.86 3.24
C HIS A 126 -22.53 11.41 3.10
N GLY A 127 -22.53 10.66 4.20
CA GLY A 127 -22.08 9.26 4.23
C GLY A 127 -20.61 9.00 3.88
N SER A 128 -19.74 10.02 3.85
CA SER A 128 -18.32 9.83 3.52
C SER A 128 -17.52 9.21 4.67
N ASN A 129 -16.38 8.58 4.37
CA ASN A 129 -15.45 8.07 5.38
C ASN A 129 -14.17 8.90 5.42
N MET A 130 -14.00 9.71 6.46
CA MET A 130 -12.81 10.55 6.65
C MET A 130 -11.88 10.01 7.74
N HIS A 131 -12.07 8.78 8.23
CA HIS A 131 -11.30 8.24 9.36
C HIS A 131 -9.78 8.46 9.20
N GLY A 132 -9.15 9.08 10.21
CA GLY A 132 -7.71 9.36 10.23
C GLY A 132 -7.21 10.45 9.28
N SER A 133 -8.07 11.25 8.63
CA SER A 133 -7.63 12.32 7.71
C SER A 133 -7.09 13.56 8.43
N ASN A 134 -6.20 14.31 7.77
CA ASN A 134 -5.72 15.62 8.25
C ASN A 134 -6.45 16.76 7.53
N MET A 135 -7.24 17.53 8.25
CA MET A 135 -8.00 18.68 7.72
C MET A 135 -7.48 20.03 8.21
N HIS A 136 -6.30 20.12 8.82
CA HIS A 136 -5.84 21.38 9.41
C HIS A 136 -5.90 22.57 8.42
N GLY A 137 -6.54 23.67 8.83
CA GLY A 137 -6.71 24.87 7.99
C GLY A 137 -7.71 24.75 6.83
N THR A 138 -8.54 23.71 6.78
CA THR A 138 -9.57 23.52 5.73
C THR A 138 -10.77 24.46 5.92
N ASN A 139 -11.27 25.04 4.82
CA ASN A 139 -12.52 25.82 4.83
C ASN A 139 -13.74 24.94 4.54
N MET A 140 -14.57 24.65 5.55
CA MET A 140 -15.77 23.82 5.43
C MET A 140 -17.08 24.62 5.50
N HIS A 141 -17.03 25.94 5.31
CA HIS A 141 -18.22 26.76 5.49
C HIS A 141 -19.41 26.27 4.63
N GLY A 142 -20.54 25.95 5.27
CA GLY A 142 -21.75 25.48 4.59
C GLY A 142 -21.71 24.03 4.07
N THR A 143 -20.76 23.18 4.50
CA THR A 143 -20.74 21.77 4.06
C THR A 143 -21.78 20.91 4.75
N ASN A 144 -22.38 19.97 4.02
CA ASN A 144 -23.19 18.90 4.58
C ASN A 144 -22.32 17.66 4.88
N MET A 145 -22.23 17.28 6.15
CA MET A 145 -21.44 16.13 6.62
C MET A 145 -22.29 15.09 7.35
N ASP A 146 -23.61 15.09 7.15
CA ASP A 146 -24.50 14.10 7.75
C ASP A 146 -24.07 12.67 7.43
N GLY A 147 -23.89 11.84 8.47
CA GLY A 147 -23.45 10.45 8.32
C GLY A 147 -21.97 10.26 7.98
N THR A 148 -21.14 11.31 8.04
CA THR A 148 -19.70 11.21 7.76
C THR A 148 -18.96 10.58 8.94
N ASN A 149 -18.12 9.57 8.70
CA ASN A 149 -17.22 9.01 9.71
C ASN A 149 -15.97 9.89 9.85
N MET A 150 -15.83 10.59 10.98
CA MET A 150 -14.69 11.48 11.26
C MET A 150 -13.81 10.98 12.42
N HIS A 151 -13.88 9.70 12.77
CA HIS A 151 -13.06 9.20 13.87
C HIS A 151 -11.55 9.34 13.54
N GLY A 152 -10.78 9.94 14.47
CA GLY A 152 -9.34 10.15 14.30
C GLY A 152 -8.95 11.25 13.31
N THR A 153 -9.89 12.08 12.83
CA THR A 153 -9.55 13.21 11.95
C THR A 153 -8.93 14.37 12.73
N ASN A 154 -7.86 14.97 12.20
CA ASN A 154 -7.35 16.25 12.70
C ASN A 154 -8.16 17.40 12.09
N MET A 155 -8.93 18.12 12.90
CA MET A 155 -9.71 19.30 12.49
C MET A 155 -9.16 20.62 13.07
N ASP A 156 -7.92 20.65 13.56
CA ASP A 156 -7.36 21.86 14.14
C ASP A 156 -7.32 23.02 13.11
N GLY A 157 -7.92 24.15 13.45
CA GLY A 157 -7.97 25.32 12.56
C GLY A 157 -8.89 25.18 11.34
N THR A 158 -9.80 24.20 11.31
CA THR A 158 -10.84 24.13 10.27
C THR A 158 -11.94 25.18 10.48
N ASN A 159 -12.43 25.77 9.38
CA ASN A 159 -13.60 26.64 9.44
C ASN A 159 -14.88 25.80 9.35
N MET A 160 -15.52 25.55 10.50
CA MET A 160 -16.72 24.72 10.63
C MET A 160 -18.04 25.53 10.67
N HIS A 161 -18.00 26.82 10.33
CA HIS A 161 -19.19 27.66 10.38
C HIS A 161 -20.25 27.20 9.37
N GLY A 162 -21.47 26.92 9.83
CA GLY A 162 -22.57 26.49 8.96
C GLY A 162 -22.46 25.04 8.46
N VAL A 163 -21.60 24.22 9.07
CA VAL A 163 -21.52 22.78 8.74
C VAL A 163 -22.71 22.04 9.33
N ASN A 164 -23.36 21.20 8.51
CA ASN A 164 -24.44 20.31 8.96
C ASN A 164 -23.86 18.94 9.37
N MET A 165 -24.14 18.49 10.61
CA MET A 165 -23.62 17.25 11.21
C MET A 165 -24.65 16.45 12.02
N HIS A 166 -25.95 16.59 11.72
CA HIS A 166 -27.03 16.00 12.51
C HIS A 166 -26.98 14.46 12.66
N GLY A 167 -26.18 13.76 11.85
CA GLY A 167 -25.98 12.30 11.93
C GLY A 167 -24.52 11.83 12.01
N ALA A 168 -23.55 12.71 12.25
CA ALA A 168 -22.16 12.29 12.35
C ALA A 168 -21.91 11.54 13.68
N PRO A 169 -21.38 10.30 13.68
CA PRO A 169 -20.99 9.61 14.91
C PRO A 169 -19.84 10.38 15.58
N HIS A 170 -20.20 11.25 16.54
CA HIS A 170 -19.25 12.03 17.32
C HIS A 170 -18.88 11.23 18.57
N ASP A 171 -17.76 10.52 18.53
CA ASP A 171 -17.15 9.99 19.76
C ASP A 171 -16.47 11.16 20.49
N SER A 172 -17.02 11.51 21.66
CA SER A 172 -16.56 12.59 22.53
C SER A 172 -15.23 12.21 23.21
N HIS A 173 -14.14 12.28 22.46
CA HIS A 173 -12.79 12.25 23.02
C HIS A 173 -12.05 13.55 22.71
N THR A 174 -12.56 14.66 23.27
CA THR A 174 -11.76 15.85 23.57
C THR A 174 -10.60 15.42 24.46
N ARG A 175 -9.41 15.26 23.88
CA ARG A 175 -8.18 15.25 24.67
C ARG A 175 -7.91 16.69 25.12
N LYS A 176 -7.98 16.83 26.46
CA LYS A 176 -7.75 17.98 27.34
C LYS A 176 -6.90 19.11 26.79
#